data_AF-A0A524GCL2-F1
#
_entry.id   AF-A0A524GCL2-F1
#
_cell.length_a   1.000
_cell.length_b   1.000
_cell.length_c   1.000
_cell.angle_alpha   90.00
_cell.angle_beta   90.00
_cell.angle_gamma   90.00
#
_symmetry.space_group_name_H-M   'P 1'
#
loop_
_entity.id
_entity.type
_entity.pdbx_description
1 polymer ?
#
loop_
_entity_poly.entity_id
_entity_poly.type
_entity_poly.pdbx_seq_one_letter_code
_entity_poly.pdbx_strand_id
1 'polypeptide(L)'
;MRQLGQMMLERFAGKAIHPIAGVTGGFAKPMTEVERVGLLRDTETLLDFATYALDFAKNNVFNKYLDVIAKLGTINTGFLGTVDDNGALRLYDGKLRLMKASGEYVDFPCSEYTNYLAEHVEPWSYAKMPYAKSWQEGFSMDLEQPKGIYRSNTLARLNVADHIDTPRAQAALEEYREKFGRPAQFTLLYHWARLIEMIYACERTIELLKQEDITDPNIRAKVEPKAGRGVGCVEAPRGSLIHDYTTDDNGCIVSANLIVGTTHNIAPMNMSVKQAATMLIKDGTYDQGLLNKVEMAVRAYDP
;
A
#
# COMPACT_ATOMS: atom_id res chain seq x y z
N MET A 1 5.72 18.99 -4.02
CA MET A 1 5.87 17.53 -4.09
C MET A 1 5.29 16.91 -5.36
N ARG A 2 3.96 16.87 -5.56
CA ARG A 2 3.32 16.17 -6.69
C ARG A 2 3.92 16.53 -8.07
N GLN A 3 4.06 17.82 -8.39
CA GLN A 3 4.61 18.26 -9.67
C GLN A 3 6.02 17.71 -9.91
N LEU A 4 6.92 17.89 -8.93
CA LEU A 4 8.30 17.44 -9.05
C LEU A 4 8.40 15.92 -9.19
N GLY A 5 7.65 15.16 -8.39
CA GLY A 5 7.61 13.69 -8.52
C GLY A 5 7.08 13.21 -9.87
N GLN A 6 6.10 13.89 -10.45
CA GLN A 6 5.59 13.58 -11.79
C GLN A 6 6.61 13.90 -12.90
N MET A 7 7.31 15.02 -12.77
CA MET A 7 8.38 15.39 -13.71
C MET A 7 9.58 14.42 -13.62
N MET A 8 9.89 13.92 -12.42
CA MET A 8 10.89 12.86 -12.24
C MET A 8 10.50 11.59 -13.00
N LEU A 9 9.25 11.14 -12.88
CA LEU A 9 8.73 10.01 -13.64
C LEU A 9 8.77 10.27 -15.15
N GLU A 10 8.38 11.46 -15.60
CA GLU A 10 8.40 11.79 -17.03
C GLU A 10 9.80 11.73 -17.64
N ARG A 11 10.80 12.28 -16.95
CA ARG A 11 12.20 12.29 -17.41
C ARG A 11 12.73 10.88 -17.65
N PHE A 12 12.53 9.96 -16.70
CA PHE A 12 13.02 8.59 -16.84
C PHE A 12 12.06 7.67 -17.61
N ALA A 13 10.78 7.69 -17.26
CA ALA A 13 9.80 6.74 -17.75
C ALA A 13 9.08 7.16 -19.05
N GLY A 14 9.46 8.32 -19.61
CA GLY A 14 8.96 8.88 -20.87
C GLY A 14 7.60 9.59 -20.77
N LYS A 15 6.79 9.27 -19.75
CA LYS A 15 5.52 9.93 -19.45
C LYS A 15 5.28 10.01 -17.95
N ALA A 16 4.74 11.14 -17.50
CA ALA A 16 4.29 11.31 -16.12
C ALA A 16 3.12 10.36 -15.77
N ILE A 17 2.18 10.20 -16.70
CA ILE A 17 0.99 9.35 -16.58
C ILE A 17 1.07 8.29 -17.68
N HIS A 18 0.83 7.02 -17.31
CA HIS A 18 1.03 5.85 -18.19
C HIS A 18 2.49 5.72 -18.67
N PRO A 19 3.45 5.51 -17.74
CA PRO A 19 4.85 5.35 -18.08
C PRO A 19 5.07 4.19 -19.06
N ILE A 20 6.08 4.31 -19.92
CA ILE A 20 6.35 3.36 -21.01
C ILE A 20 7.73 2.70 -20.92
N ALA A 21 8.47 2.97 -19.85
CA ALA A 21 9.85 2.47 -19.72
C ALA A 21 9.93 0.98 -19.38
N GLY A 22 8.95 0.42 -18.66
CA GLY A 22 8.91 -1.01 -18.36
C GLY A 22 8.48 -1.82 -19.58
N VAL A 23 9.32 -2.76 -20.00
CA VAL A 23 9.06 -3.64 -21.15
C VAL A 23 9.45 -5.08 -20.80
N THR A 24 9.05 -6.04 -21.64
CA THR A 24 9.46 -7.45 -21.43
C THR A 24 10.98 -7.58 -21.38
N GLY A 25 11.47 -8.17 -20.29
CA GLY A 25 12.89 -8.39 -20.04
C GLY A 25 13.62 -7.26 -19.31
N GLY A 26 12.96 -6.12 -19.02
CA GLY A 26 13.57 -5.02 -18.26
C GLY A 26 13.07 -3.63 -18.69
N PHE A 27 13.98 -2.72 -19.05
CA PHE A 27 13.64 -1.34 -19.40
C PHE A 27 13.87 -1.01 -20.89
N ALA A 28 13.20 0.04 -21.38
CA ALA A 28 13.27 0.50 -22.77
C ALA A 28 14.48 1.42 -23.06
N LYS A 29 14.98 2.13 -22.04
CA LYS A 29 16.19 2.96 -22.10
C LYS A 29 16.94 2.91 -20.76
N PRO A 30 18.28 3.02 -20.75
CA PRO A 30 19.02 3.10 -19.51
C PRO A 30 18.85 4.48 -18.89
N MET A 31 19.11 4.58 -17.58
CA MET A 31 19.22 5.88 -16.92
C MET A 31 20.56 6.51 -17.26
N THR A 32 20.55 7.74 -17.76
CA THR A 32 21.80 8.50 -17.96
C THR A 32 22.28 9.11 -16.65
N GLU A 33 23.59 9.37 -16.55
CA GLU A 33 24.16 10.03 -15.37
C GLU A 33 23.55 11.42 -15.12
N VAL A 34 23.24 12.16 -16.19
CA VAL A 34 22.56 13.47 -16.09
C VAL A 34 21.17 13.33 -15.49
N GLU A 35 20.40 12.32 -15.90
CA GLU A 35 19.11 12.01 -15.30
C GLU A 35 19.27 11.59 -13.84
N ARG A 36 20.19 10.67 -13.53
CA ARG A 36 20.46 10.19 -12.16
C ARG A 36 20.75 11.34 -11.20
N VAL A 37 21.67 12.23 -11.56
CA VAL A 37 22.03 13.42 -10.76
C VAL A 37 20.84 14.36 -10.58
N GLY A 38 20.07 14.60 -11.64
CA GLY A 38 18.87 15.44 -11.57
C GLY A 38 17.79 14.85 -10.66
N LEU A 39 17.53 13.54 -10.79
CA LEU A 39 16.59 12.80 -9.95
C LEU A 39 17.04 12.80 -8.48
N LEU A 40 18.33 12.64 -8.22
CA LEU A 40 18.88 12.62 -6.86
C LEU A 40 18.62 13.95 -6.14
N ARG A 41 19.01 15.07 -6.77
CA ARG A 41 18.77 16.42 -6.25
C ARG A 41 17.28 16.69 -6.00
N ASP A 42 16.45 16.32 -6.98
CA ASP A 42 15.00 16.54 -6.89
C ASP A 42 14.39 15.67 -5.78
N THR A 43 14.88 14.44 -5.56
CA THR A 43 14.45 13.55 -4.48
C THR A 43 14.87 14.08 -3.10
N GLU A 44 16.07 14.63 -2.95
CA GLU A 44 16.52 15.27 -1.69
C GLU A 44 15.57 16.42 -1.30
N THR A 45 15.17 17.25 -2.28
CA THR A 45 14.16 18.29 -2.07
C THR A 45 12.81 17.72 -1.62
N LEU A 46 12.41 16.57 -2.19
CA LEU A 46 11.17 15.88 -1.80
C LEU A 46 11.26 15.27 -0.39
N LEU A 47 12.42 14.76 0.02
CA LEU A 47 12.65 14.21 1.35
C LEU A 47 12.51 15.29 2.43
N ASP A 48 13.08 16.48 2.20
CA ASP A 48 12.95 17.62 3.12
C ASP A 48 11.48 18.03 3.26
N PHE A 49 10.76 18.13 2.13
CA PHE A 49 9.34 18.43 2.15
C PHE A 49 8.52 17.33 2.86
N ALA A 50 8.85 16.06 2.66
CA ALA A 50 8.13 14.94 3.28
C ALA A 50 8.32 14.93 4.80
N THR A 51 9.54 15.17 5.26
CA THR A 51 9.88 15.30 6.68
C THR A 51 9.12 16.47 7.30
N TYR A 52 9.16 17.65 6.66
CA TYR A 52 8.39 18.81 7.09
C TYR A 52 6.88 18.53 7.14
N ALA A 53 6.33 17.84 6.13
CA ALA A 53 4.91 17.53 6.06
C ALA A 53 4.46 16.61 7.21
N LEU A 54 5.27 15.60 7.56
CA LEU A 54 5.02 14.76 8.72
C LEU A 54 5.02 15.59 10.01
N ASP A 55 6.07 16.39 10.24
CA ASP A 55 6.18 17.22 11.44
C ASP A 55 5.05 18.24 11.55
N PHE A 56 4.69 18.89 10.44
CA PHE A 56 3.56 19.80 10.39
C PHE A 56 2.25 19.07 10.73
N ALA A 57 2.00 17.91 10.12
CA ALA A 57 0.77 17.15 10.34
C ALA A 57 0.66 16.66 11.79
N LYS A 58 1.76 16.16 12.38
CA LYS A 58 1.80 15.77 13.80
C LYS A 58 1.39 16.93 14.70
N ASN A 59 2.05 18.07 14.55
CA ASN A 59 1.90 19.22 15.46
C ASN A 59 0.61 20.01 15.24
N ASN A 60 0.14 20.13 14.01
CA ASN A 60 -0.95 21.04 13.66
C ASN A 60 -2.26 20.34 13.34
N VAL A 61 -2.23 19.04 13.04
CA VAL A 61 -3.40 18.25 12.63
C VAL A 61 -3.63 17.10 13.61
N PHE A 62 -2.81 16.04 13.59
CA PHE A 62 -3.10 14.79 14.32
C PHE A 62 -3.23 15.00 15.82
N ASN A 63 -2.33 15.77 16.45
CA ASN A 63 -2.38 16.00 17.90
C ASN A 63 -3.67 16.70 18.36
N LYS A 64 -4.34 17.47 17.48
CA LYS A 64 -5.63 18.12 17.80
C LYS A 64 -6.84 17.19 17.69
N TYR A 65 -6.68 16.05 17.02
CA TYR A 65 -7.78 15.15 16.68
C TYR A 65 -7.57 13.70 17.17
N LEU A 66 -6.66 13.48 18.14
CA LEU A 66 -6.38 12.13 18.67
C LEU A 66 -7.64 11.41 19.17
N ASP A 67 -8.55 12.13 19.84
CA ASP A 67 -9.82 11.55 20.32
C ASP A 67 -10.73 11.09 19.18
N VAL A 68 -10.72 11.82 18.05
CA VAL A 68 -11.49 11.44 16.85
C VAL A 68 -10.83 10.25 16.17
N ILE A 69 -9.51 10.26 16.06
CA ILE A 69 -8.71 9.17 15.49
C ILE A 69 -8.98 7.85 16.20
N ALA A 70 -9.08 7.86 17.54
CA ALA A 70 -9.32 6.64 18.31
C ALA A 70 -10.73 6.04 18.12
N LYS A 71 -11.72 6.84 17.69
CA LYS A 71 -13.14 6.46 17.71
C LYS A 71 -13.76 6.25 16.33
N LEU A 72 -13.38 7.08 15.36
CA LEU A 72 -14.07 7.15 14.07
C LEU A 72 -13.59 6.07 13.10
N GLY A 73 -14.52 5.22 12.67
CA GLY A 73 -14.25 4.12 11.73
C GLY A 73 -13.35 3.03 12.32
N THR A 74 -13.22 2.94 13.64
CA THR A 74 -12.32 1.97 14.27
C THR A 74 -12.86 0.55 14.10
N ILE A 75 -12.06 -0.32 13.50
CA ILE A 75 -12.37 -1.74 13.27
C ILE A 75 -11.16 -2.59 13.63
N ASN A 76 -11.39 -3.81 14.12
CA ASN A 76 -10.33 -4.75 14.49
C ASN A 76 -10.19 -5.84 13.43
N THR A 77 -9.12 -5.79 12.64
CA THR A 77 -8.91 -6.67 11.47
C THR A 77 -7.43 -7.04 11.35
N GLY A 78 -7.10 -7.96 10.45
CA GLY A 78 -5.70 -8.20 10.09
C GLY A 78 -5.16 -7.25 9.03
N PHE A 79 -3.95 -7.55 8.53
CA PHE A 79 -3.18 -6.70 7.64
C PHE A 79 -2.41 -7.52 6.60
N LEU A 80 -2.22 -6.95 5.42
CA LEU A 80 -1.41 -7.49 4.33
C LEU A 80 -0.41 -6.43 3.86
N GLY A 81 0.84 -6.83 3.67
CA GLY A 81 1.85 -6.01 3.01
C GLY A 81 3.13 -6.80 2.71
N THR A 82 3.99 -6.25 1.87
CA THR A 82 5.26 -6.87 1.49
C THR A 82 6.40 -6.56 2.47
N VAL A 83 7.18 -7.59 2.80
CA VAL A 83 8.42 -7.50 3.59
C VAL A 83 9.56 -8.25 2.90
N ASP A 84 10.80 -7.90 3.21
CA ASP A 84 11.96 -8.74 2.84
C ASP A 84 12.20 -9.88 3.84
N ASP A 85 13.25 -10.67 3.61
CA ASP A 85 13.62 -11.80 4.47
C ASP A 85 14.02 -11.39 5.90
N ASN A 86 14.35 -10.11 6.14
CA ASN A 86 14.64 -9.56 7.46
C ASN A 86 13.42 -8.88 8.10
N GLY A 87 12.25 -8.94 7.44
CA GLY A 87 11.02 -8.29 7.89
C GLY A 87 10.99 -6.78 7.64
N ALA A 88 11.91 -6.22 6.86
CA ALA A 88 11.90 -4.80 6.53
C ALA A 88 10.76 -4.46 5.57
N LEU A 89 10.19 -3.25 5.68
CA LEU A 89 9.21 -2.75 4.73
C LEU A 89 9.74 -2.80 3.30
N ARG A 90 8.94 -3.32 2.37
CA ARG A 90 9.24 -3.29 0.93
C ARG A 90 8.03 -2.83 0.13
N LEU A 91 8.28 -2.05 -0.91
CA LEU A 91 7.25 -1.65 -1.87
C LEU A 91 7.36 -2.32 -3.24
N TYR A 92 8.54 -2.82 -3.60
CA TYR A 92 8.80 -3.36 -4.94
C TYR A 92 8.82 -4.89 -4.96
N ASP A 93 9.66 -5.51 -4.14
CA ASP A 93 9.86 -6.97 -4.15
C ASP A 93 10.01 -7.52 -2.72
N GLY A 94 9.61 -8.77 -2.53
CA GLY A 94 9.63 -9.46 -1.24
C GLY A 94 8.52 -10.50 -1.10
N LYS A 95 8.27 -10.93 0.14
CA LYS A 95 7.19 -11.84 0.52
C LYS A 95 5.98 -11.05 1.01
N LEU A 96 4.79 -11.53 0.68
CA LEU A 96 3.55 -11.01 1.27
C LEU A 96 3.42 -11.56 2.68
N ARG A 97 3.30 -10.68 3.67
CA ARG A 97 3.01 -11.00 5.06
C ARG A 97 1.54 -10.75 5.35
N LEU A 98 0.81 -11.80 5.69
CA LEU A 98 -0.59 -11.75 6.11
C LEU A 98 -0.68 -11.95 7.62
N MET A 99 -1.02 -10.87 8.33
CA MET A 99 -1.03 -10.76 9.78
C MET A 99 -2.46 -10.69 10.32
N LYS A 100 -2.78 -11.45 11.36
CA LYS A 100 -4.04 -11.35 12.12
C LYS A 100 -4.02 -10.14 13.05
N ALA A 101 -5.19 -9.75 13.56
CA ALA A 101 -5.30 -8.70 14.58
C ALA A 101 -4.50 -9.00 15.87
N SER A 102 -4.23 -10.28 16.16
CA SER A 102 -3.39 -10.72 17.29
C SER A 102 -1.89 -10.48 17.09
N GLY A 103 -1.45 -10.16 15.86
CA GLY A 103 -0.04 -10.07 15.48
C GLY A 103 0.57 -11.38 14.96
N GLU A 104 -0.14 -12.51 15.07
CA GLU A 104 0.26 -13.77 14.40
C GLU A 104 0.25 -13.57 12.87
N TYR A 105 1.27 -14.04 12.16
CA TYR A 105 1.37 -13.85 10.72
C TYR A 105 1.93 -15.06 9.98
N VAL A 106 1.71 -15.07 8.67
CA VAL A 106 2.36 -15.99 7.73
C VAL A 106 2.92 -15.20 6.55
N ASP A 107 4.14 -15.57 6.13
CA ASP A 107 4.80 -15.01 4.95
C ASP A 107 4.70 -16.00 3.78
N PHE A 108 4.42 -15.49 2.58
CA PHE A 108 4.31 -16.32 1.39
C PHE A 108 4.75 -15.59 0.12
N PRO A 109 5.26 -16.32 -0.89
CA PRO A 109 5.56 -15.74 -2.19
C PRO A 109 4.25 -15.39 -2.90
N CYS A 110 4.23 -14.26 -3.63
CA CYS A 110 3.01 -13.85 -4.32
C CYS A 110 2.54 -14.86 -5.38
N SER A 111 3.43 -15.65 -5.98
CA SER A 111 3.06 -16.73 -6.92
C SER A 111 2.03 -17.73 -6.36
N GLU A 112 1.94 -17.83 -5.03
CA GLU A 112 1.04 -18.72 -4.28
C GLU A 112 -0.17 -18.01 -3.66
N TYR A 113 -0.45 -16.74 -4.00
CA TYR A 113 -1.49 -15.93 -3.34
C TYR A 113 -2.86 -16.61 -3.27
N THR A 114 -3.23 -17.46 -4.22
CA THR A 114 -4.52 -18.20 -4.27
C THR A 114 -4.69 -19.22 -3.14
N ASN A 115 -3.60 -19.60 -2.47
CA ASN A 115 -3.62 -20.44 -1.27
C ASN A 115 -3.99 -19.63 -0.02
N TYR A 116 -3.69 -18.33 -0.03
CA TYR A 116 -3.80 -17.44 1.12
C TYR A 116 -4.99 -16.49 1.05
N LEU A 117 -5.35 -16.06 -0.16
CA LEU A 117 -6.37 -15.07 -0.44
C LEU A 117 -7.49 -15.68 -1.29
N ALA A 118 -8.72 -15.21 -1.08
CA ALA A 118 -9.87 -15.46 -1.93
C ALA A 118 -10.71 -14.18 -2.05
N GLU A 119 -11.60 -14.13 -3.03
CA GLU A 119 -12.43 -12.95 -3.30
C GLU A 119 -13.91 -13.26 -3.08
N HIS A 120 -14.56 -12.53 -2.17
CA HIS A 120 -16.00 -12.61 -1.93
C HIS A 120 -16.77 -11.62 -2.80
N VAL A 121 -18.00 -11.96 -3.18
CA VAL A 121 -18.88 -11.11 -3.99
C VAL A 121 -20.18 -10.85 -3.23
N GLU A 122 -20.58 -9.59 -3.22
CA GLU A 122 -21.85 -9.15 -2.66
C GLU A 122 -22.80 -8.71 -3.80
N PRO A 123 -24.12 -8.97 -3.72
CA PRO A 123 -25.05 -8.66 -4.81
C PRO A 123 -25.25 -7.15 -5.05
N TRP A 124 -24.80 -6.30 -4.12
CA TRP A 124 -24.96 -4.84 -4.15
C TRP A 124 -23.70 -4.10 -4.58
N SER A 125 -22.61 -4.79 -4.91
CA SER A 125 -21.34 -4.18 -5.31
C SER A 125 -20.67 -4.93 -6.46
N TYR A 126 -20.19 -4.20 -7.47
CA TYR A 126 -19.30 -4.76 -8.48
C TYR A 126 -17.88 -5.01 -7.94
N ALA A 127 -17.46 -4.25 -6.93
CA ALA A 127 -16.18 -4.45 -6.29
C ALA A 127 -16.24 -5.68 -5.39
N LYS A 128 -15.36 -6.63 -5.66
CA LYS A 128 -15.12 -7.82 -4.83
C LYS A 128 -14.48 -7.42 -3.49
N MET A 129 -14.55 -8.35 -2.53
CA MET A 129 -14.01 -8.18 -1.18
C MET A 129 -13.04 -9.32 -0.88
N PRO A 130 -11.73 -9.11 -1.11
CA PRO A 130 -10.70 -10.08 -0.78
C PRO A 130 -10.68 -10.39 0.73
N TYR A 131 -10.41 -11.64 1.07
CA TYR A 131 -10.32 -12.12 2.44
C TYR A 131 -9.24 -13.20 2.61
N ALA A 132 -8.81 -13.39 3.84
CA ALA A 132 -7.77 -14.33 4.23
C ALA A 132 -8.30 -15.77 4.23
N LYS A 133 -8.20 -16.44 3.07
CA LYS A 133 -8.56 -17.84 2.88
C LYS A 133 -7.77 -18.77 3.82
N SER A 134 -6.47 -18.52 4.01
CA SER A 134 -5.60 -19.38 4.82
C SER A 134 -5.96 -19.39 6.30
N TRP A 135 -6.71 -18.41 6.81
CA TRP A 135 -7.16 -18.41 8.21
C TRP A 135 -8.31 -19.39 8.46
N GLN A 136 -8.99 -19.88 7.41
CA GLN A 136 -10.08 -20.86 7.51
C GLN A 136 -11.27 -20.42 8.39
N GLU A 137 -11.43 -19.11 8.60
CA GLU A 137 -12.52 -18.53 9.39
C GLU A 137 -13.78 -18.22 8.55
N GLY A 138 -13.64 -18.17 7.22
CA GLY A 138 -14.66 -17.68 6.30
C GLY A 138 -14.63 -16.16 6.11
N PHE A 139 -15.73 -15.59 5.63
CA PHE A 139 -15.90 -14.16 5.37
C PHE A 139 -17.03 -13.59 6.23
N SER A 140 -16.77 -12.52 6.98
CA SER A 140 -17.79 -11.76 7.72
C SER A 140 -17.34 -10.32 7.94
N MET A 141 -18.20 -9.36 7.57
CA MET A 141 -18.05 -7.93 7.87
C MET A 141 -18.79 -7.52 9.15
N ASP A 142 -19.09 -8.47 10.04
CA ASP A 142 -19.61 -8.15 11.37
C ASP A 142 -18.59 -7.29 12.15
N LEU A 143 -19.06 -6.24 12.82
CA LEU A 143 -18.16 -5.29 13.49
C LEU A 143 -17.57 -5.83 14.78
N GLU A 144 -18.26 -6.75 15.45
CA GLU A 144 -17.83 -7.34 16.72
C GLU A 144 -16.98 -8.59 16.47
N GLN A 145 -17.33 -9.38 15.44
CA GLN A 145 -16.67 -10.63 15.09
C GLN A 145 -16.40 -10.73 13.57
N PRO A 146 -15.53 -9.87 13.02
CA PRO A 146 -15.14 -9.98 11.63
C PRO A 146 -14.36 -11.29 11.39
N LYS A 147 -14.53 -11.89 10.21
CA LYS A 147 -13.88 -13.15 9.84
C LYS A 147 -13.16 -13.01 8.51
N GLY A 148 -11.89 -13.41 8.48
CA GLY A 148 -11.07 -13.33 7.27
C GLY A 148 -10.76 -11.91 6.77
N ILE A 149 -11.19 -10.86 7.48
CA ILE A 149 -11.00 -9.48 7.03
C ILE A 149 -9.59 -8.99 7.36
N TYR A 150 -8.90 -8.48 6.34
CA TYR A 150 -7.64 -7.79 6.47
C TYR A 150 -7.68 -6.46 5.72
N ARG A 151 -6.73 -5.59 6.01
CA ARG A 151 -6.50 -4.34 5.28
C ARG A 151 -5.14 -4.36 4.59
N SER A 152 -4.98 -3.54 3.56
CA SER A 152 -3.70 -3.35 2.88
C SER A 152 -3.35 -1.86 2.82
N ASN A 153 -2.11 -1.55 2.41
CA ASN A 153 -1.53 -0.21 2.29
C ASN A 153 -1.12 0.47 3.60
N THR A 154 -0.22 1.46 3.50
CA THR A 154 0.20 2.39 4.57
C THR A 154 0.20 1.77 5.97
N LEU A 155 -0.86 1.97 6.78
CA LEU A 155 -0.98 1.42 8.12
C LEU A 155 -0.79 -0.11 8.15
N ALA A 156 -1.38 -0.83 7.21
CA ALA A 156 -1.19 -2.27 7.10
C ALA A 156 0.27 -2.63 6.89
N ARG A 157 0.98 -1.91 6.00
CA ARG A 157 2.40 -2.12 5.74
C ARG A 157 3.27 -1.82 6.96
N LEU A 158 2.99 -0.74 7.69
CA LEU A 158 3.69 -0.43 8.95
C LEU A 158 3.42 -1.45 10.06
N ASN A 159 2.22 -2.04 10.08
CA ASN A 159 1.87 -3.10 11.02
C ASN A 159 2.58 -4.41 10.68
N VAL A 160 2.62 -4.83 9.41
CA VAL A 160 3.25 -6.10 9.04
C VAL A 160 4.77 -6.05 9.08
N ALA A 161 5.37 -4.93 8.69
CA ALA A 161 6.83 -4.77 8.73
C ALA A 161 7.35 -4.82 10.17
N ASP A 162 8.51 -5.41 10.38
CA ASP A 162 9.19 -5.39 11.68
C ASP A 162 9.98 -4.09 11.87
N HIS A 163 10.52 -3.53 10.79
CA HIS A 163 11.22 -2.24 10.77
C HIS A 163 11.18 -1.62 9.37
N ILE A 164 11.68 -0.39 9.26
CA ILE A 164 12.03 0.27 8.01
C ILE A 164 13.55 0.42 7.98
N ASP A 165 14.19 0.15 6.84
CA ASP A 165 15.63 0.14 6.69
C ASP A 165 16.23 1.50 6.26
N THR A 166 15.41 2.55 6.23
CA THR A 166 15.84 3.92 5.98
C THR A 166 15.73 4.78 7.24
N PRO A 167 16.72 5.64 7.55
CA PRO A 167 16.90 6.17 8.90
C PRO A 167 15.79 7.11 9.37
N ARG A 168 15.30 8.03 8.54
CA ARG A 168 14.25 8.99 8.96
C ARG A 168 12.89 8.31 9.06
N ALA A 169 12.58 7.43 8.12
CA ALA A 169 11.33 6.67 8.17
C ALA A 169 11.31 5.68 9.35
N GLN A 170 12.44 5.07 9.69
CA GLN A 170 12.56 4.21 10.88
C GLN A 170 12.33 4.99 12.17
N ALA A 171 12.96 6.15 12.35
CA ALA A 171 12.73 7.01 13.51
C ALA A 171 11.25 7.43 13.63
N ALA A 172 10.62 7.76 12.49
CA ALA A 172 9.20 8.09 12.45
C ALA A 172 8.29 6.89 12.78
N LEU A 173 8.68 5.68 12.39
CA LEU A 173 7.99 4.43 12.74
C LEU A 173 8.09 4.14 14.24
N GLU A 174 9.25 4.36 14.85
CA GLU A 174 9.47 4.18 16.29
C GLU A 174 8.58 5.13 17.10
N GLU A 175 8.57 6.44 16.76
CA GLU A 175 7.67 7.43 17.38
C GLU A 175 6.20 7.03 17.20
N TYR A 176 5.83 6.56 16.00
CA TYR A 176 4.48 6.09 15.72
C TYR A 176 4.09 4.90 16.61
N ARG A 177 4.98 3.92 16.77
CA ARG A 177 4.74 2.72 17.57
C ARG A 177 4.73 2.98 19.05
N GLU A 178 5.56 3.90 19.54
CA GLU A 178 5.51 4.35 20.94
C GLU A 178 4.12 4.90 21.28
N LYS A 179 3.49 5.62 20.35
CA LYS A 179 2.20 6.26 20.55
C LYS A 179 0.99 5.34 20.32
N PHE A 180 1.06 4.44 19.35
CA PHE A 180 -0.11 3.68 18.88
C PHE A 180 0.04 2.16 18.98
N GLY A 181 1.22 1.66 19.34
CA GLY A 181 1.53 0.23 19.41
C GLY A 181 1.64 -0.45 18.04
N ARG A 182 1.75 -1.78 18.07
CA ARG A 182 1.74 -2.66 16.90
C ARG A 182 1.01 -3.98 17.26
N PRO A 183 -0.02 -4.40 16.52
CA PRO A 183 -0.61 -3.69 15.38
C PRO A 183 -1.53 -2.53 15.81
N ALA A 184 -1.39 -1.36 15.19
CA ALA A 184 -2.30 -0.24 15.37
C ALA A 184 -3.57 -0.41 14.51
N GLN A 185 -4.76 -0.22 15.08
CA GLN A 185 -6.04 -0.56 14.44
C GLN A 185 -6.85 0.65 13.95
N PHE A 186 -6.55 1.86 14.42
CA PHE A 186 -7.37 3.05 14.16
C PHE A 186 -7.32 3.48 12.70
N THR A 187 -8.48 3.54 12.04
CA THR A 187 -8.60 3.78 10.60
C THR A 187 -8.01 5.13 10.16
N LEU A 188 -8.15 6.18 10.96
CA LEU A 188 -7.58 7.48 10.59
C LEU A 188 -6.03 7.52 10.65
N LEU A 189 -5.37 6.53 11.26
CA LEU A 189 -3.91 6.45 11.29
C LEU A 189 -3.30 6.10 9.92
N TYR A 190 -4.10 5.67 8.94
CA TYR A 190 -3.65 5.56 7.55
C TYR A 190 -3.06 6.88 7.02
N HIS A 191 -3.57 8.04 7.45
CA HIS A 191 -2.99 9.34 7.07
C HIS A 191 -1.59 9.56 7.62
N TRP A 192 -1.35 9.20 8.88
CA TRP A 192 -0.02 9.31 9.49
C TRP A 192 0.94 8.32 8.84
N ALA A 193 0.52 7.06 8.69
CA ALA A 193 1.33 6.02 8.05
C ALA A 193 1.73 6.40 6.62
N ARG A 194 0.83 7.04 5.86
CA ARG A 194 1.11 7.53 4.50
C ARG A 194 2.25 8.57 4.46
N LEU A 195 2.36 9.42 5.48
CA LEU A 195 3.46 10.39 5.56
C LEU A 195 4.80 9.72 5.91
N ILE A 196 4.78 8.66 6.73
CA ILE A 196 5.96 7.84 7.01
C ILE A 196 6.44 7.13 5.74
N GLU A 197 5.53 6.50 5.00
CA GLU A 197 5.88 5.86 3.73
C GLU A 197 6.36 6.83 2.66
N MET A 198 5.90 8.07 2.69
CA MET A 198 6.38 9.11 1.79
C MET A 198 7.84 9.46 2.06
N ILE A 199 8.26 9.49 3.33
CA ILE A 199 9.67 9.63 3.73
C ILE A 199 10.45 8.40 3.26
N TYR A 200 9.96 7.20 3.55
CA TYR A 200 10.59 5.94 3.12
C TYR A 200 10.80 5.90 1.60
N ALA A 201 9.78 6.26 0.81
CA ALA A 201 9.89 6.26 -0.65
C ALA A 201 10.97 7.23 -1.15
N CYS A 202 11.09 8.40 -0.52
CA CYS A 202 12.15 9.36 -0.84
C CYS A 202 13.54 8.84 -0.46
N GLU A 203 13.72 8.32 0.76
CA GLU A 203 15.01 7.77 1.21
C GLU A 203 15.42 6.57 0.35
N ARG A 204 14.48 5.65 0.07
CA ARG A 204 14.75 4.48 -0.78
C ARG A 204 15.09 4.86 -2.20
N THR A 205 14.45 5.90 -2.75
CA THR A 205 14.81 6.44 -4.07
C THR A 205 16.23 7.01 -4.07
N ILE A 206 16.65 7.71 -3.01
CA ILE A 206 18.02 8.22 -2.86
C ILE A 206 19.03 7.08 -2.79
N GLU A 207 18.75 6.02 -2.03
CA GLU A 207 19.61 4.84 -1.95
C GLU A 207 19.81 4.19 -3.31
N LEU A 208 18.71 3.94 -4.04
CA LEU A 208 18.76 3.34 -5.38
C LEU A 208 19.54 4.22 -6.36
N LEU A 209 19.31 5.54 -6.35
CA LEU A 209 20.03 6.49 -7.22
C LEU A 209 21.52 6.62 -6.87
N LYS A 210 21.97 6.14 -5.70
CA LYS A 210 23.37 6.10 -5.28
C LYS A 210 24.07 4.77 -5.59
N GLN A 211 23.34 3.75 -6.05
CA GLN A 211 23.95 2.49 -6.48
C GLN A 211 24.75 2.71 -7.77
N GLU A 212 25.92 2.07 -7.87
CA GLU A 212 26.83 2.26 -9.01
C GLU A 212 26.23 1.73 -10.32
N ASP A 213 25.45 0.66 -10.24
CA ASP A 213 24.84 -0.05 -11.37
C ASP A 213 23.54 0.58 -11.86
N ILE A 214 23.00 1.62 -11.20
CA ILE A 214 21.73 2.26 -11.61
C ILE A 214 21.77 2.88 -13.02
N THR A 215 22.98 3.13 -13.54
CA THR A 215 23.23 3.67 -14.90
C THR A 215 23.80 2.63 -15.87
N ASP A 216 23.85 1.35 -15.46
CA ASP A 216 24.32 0.28 -16.34
C ASP A 216 23.44 0.21 -17.60
N PRO A 217 24.02 0.19 -18.82
CA PRO A 217 23.26 0.04 -20.05
C PRO A 217 22.65 -1.37 -20.26
N ASN A 218 23.05 -2.37 -19.48
CA ASN A 218 22.56 -3.75 -19.55
C ASN A 218 21.20 -3.93 -18.87
N ILE A 219 20.19 -3.25 -19.40
CA ILE A 219 18.89 -3.08 -18.76
C ILE A 219 17.80 -4.04 -19.23
N ARG A 220 18.10 -4.93 -20.18
CA ARG A 220 17.07 -5.75 -20.82
C ARG A 220 17.60 -7.14 -21.20
N ALA A 221 17.01 -8.16 -20.60
CA ALA A 221 17.23 -9.54 -20.99
C ALA A 221 16.50 -9.87 -22.30
N LYS A 222 17.07 -10.79 -23.08
CA LYS A 222 16.39 -11.39 -24.24
C LYS A 222 15.28 -12.31 -23.74
N VAL A 223 14.06 -12.13 -24.25
CA VAL A 223 12.88 -12.93 -23.91
C VAL A 223 12.20 -13.37 -25.19
N GLU A 224 11.82 -14.64 -25.26
CA GLU A 224 11.04 -15.22 -26.36
C GLU A 224 9.62 -15.55 -25.86
N PRO A 225 8.57 -15.32 -26.67
CA PRO A 225 7.21 -15.75 -26.34
C PRO A 225 7.12 -17.26 -26.10
N LYS A 226 6.31 -17.66 -25.12
CA LYS A 226 6.02 -19.07 -24.80
C LYS A 226 4.78 -19.20 -23.94
N ALA A 227 4.25 -20.41 -23.86
CA ALA A 227 3.23 -20.75 -22.87
C ALA A 227 3.79 -20.70 -21.45
N GLY A 228 2.97 -20.23 -20.51
CA GLY A 228 3.35 -20.18 -19.10
C GLY A 228 2.39 -19.38 -18.26
N ARG A 229 2.66 -19.36 -16.95
CA ARG A 229 2.00 -18.50 -15.97
C ARG A 229 3.02 -17.58 -15.34
N GLY A 230 2.70 -16.30 -15.22
CA GLY A 230 3.52 -15.28 -14.56
C GLY A 230 2.69 -14.50 -13.56
N VAL A 231 3.19 -14.40 -12.32
CA VAL A 231 2.57 -13.59 -11.26
C VAL A 231 3.51 -12.47 -10.89
N GLY A 232 3.08 -11.23 -11.07
CA GLY A 232 3.78 -10.02 -10.65
C GLY A 232 3.08 -9.39 -9.45
N CYS A 233 3.87 -8.90 -8.50
CA CYS A 233 3.36 -8.22 -7.32
C CYS A 233 4.20 -7.00 -7.01
N VAL A 234 3.54 -5.89 -6.73
CA VAL A 234 4.16 -4.70 -6.12
C VAL A 234 3.20 -4.14 -5.08
N GLU A 235 3.70 -3.34 -4.15
CA GLU A 235 2.84 -2.53 -3.31
C GLU A 235 2.54 -1.22 -4.04
N ALA A 236 1.35 -1.16 -4.64
CA ALA A 236 0.84 0.13 -5.10
C ALA A 236 0.62 1.05 -3.88
N PRO A 237 0.56 2.39 -4.07
CA PRO A 237 0.33 3.31 -2.97
C PRO A 237 -0.90 2.95 -2.11
N ARG A 238 -1.93 2.38 -2.75
CA ARG A 238 -3.23 2.02 -2.15
C ARG A 238 -3.36 0.56 -1.72
N GLY A 239 -2.32 -0.25 -1.86
CA GLY A 239 -2.26 -1.63 -1.36
C GLY A 239 -1.51 -2.57 -2.29
N SER A 240 -1.41 -3.83 -1.88
CA SER A 240 -0.80 -4.88 -2.71
C SER A 240 -1.50 -4.96 -4.07
N LEU A 241 -0.72 -5.04 -5.14
CA LEU A 241 -1.19 -5.11 -6.52
C LEU A 241 -0.69 -6.40 -7.13
N ILE A 242 -1.61 -7.33 -7.38
CA ILE A 242 -1.32 -8.66 -7.91
C ILE A 242 -1.80 -8.74 -9.35
N HIS A 243 -0.89 -9.07 -10.25
CA HIS A 243 -1.16 -9.36 -11.66
C HIS A 243 -0.78 -10.81 -11.96
N ASP A 244 -1.74 -11.63 -12.35
CA ASP A 244 -1.56 -13.06 -12.66
C ASP A 244 -2.01 -13.32 -14.09
N TYR A 245 -1.07 -13.63 -14.98
CA TYR A 245 -1.33 -13.87 -16.40
C TYR A 245 -0.94 -15.29 -16.77
N THR A 246 -1.76 -15.92 -17.63
CA THR A 246 -1.42 -17.15 -18.33
C THR A 246 -1.38 -16.90 -19.83
N THR A 247 -0.35 -17.40 -20.50
CA THR A 247 -0.14 -17.25 -21.95
C THR A 247 -0.11 -18.58 -22.69
N ASP A 248 -0.44 -18.56 -23.98
CA ASP A 248 -0.23 -19.67 -24.92
C ASP A 248 1.18 -19.69 -25.52
N ASP A 249 1.46 -20.64 -26.43
CA ASP A 249 2.78 -20.81 -27.08
C ASP A 249 3.25 -19.58 -27.87
N ASN A 250 2.32 -18.73 -28.32
CA ASN A 250 2.63 -17.48 -29.03
C ASN A 250 2.80 -16.29 -28.06
N GLY A 251 2.70 -16.53 -26.74
CA GLY A 251 2.73 -15.47 -25.72
C GLY A 251 1.44 -14.65 -25.65
N CYS A 252 0.34 -15.10 -26.26
CA CYS A 252 -0.96 -14.43 -26.16
C CYS A 252 -1.64 -14.76 -24.83
N ILE A 253 -2.22 -13.76 -24.17
CA ILE A 253 -2.90 -13.93 -22.88
C ILE A 253 -4.17 -14.76 -23.09
N VAL A 254 -4.28 -15.88 -22.38
CA VAL A 254 -5.47 -16.74 -22.36
C VAL A 254 -6.27 -16.63 -21.07
N SER A 255 -5.65 -16.14 -20.00
CA SER A 255 -6.32 -15.85 -18.72
C SER A 255 -5.58 -14.74 -17.99
N ALA A 256 -6.33 -13.91 -17.26
CA ALA A 256 -5.80 -12.88 -16.39
C ALA A 256 -6.62 -12.79 -15.10
N ASN A 257 -5.93 -12.66 -13.96
CA ASN A 257 -6.53 -12.28 -12.69
C ASN A 257 -5.80 -11.07 -12.10
N LEU A 258 -6.57 -10.14 -11.54
CA LEU A 258 -6.09 -8.88 -10.99
C LEU A 258 -6.72 -8.66 -9.63
N ILE A 259 -5.89 -8.54 -8.59
CA ILE A 259 -6.33 -8.01 -7.30
C ILE A 259 -5.61 -6.67 -7.10
N VAL A 260 -6.37 -5.60 -7.18
CA VAL A 260 -5.84 -4.23 -7.31
C VAL A 260 -5.85 -3.55 -5.95
N GLY A 261 -4.84 -2.72 -5.63
CA GLY A 261 -4.62 -2.14 -4.29
C GLY A 261 -5.86 -1.84 -3.45
N THR A 262 -6.76 -0.97 -3.92
CA THR A 262 -7.98 -0.59 -3.19
C THR A 262 -8.97 -1.75 -2.99
N THR A 263 -8.99 -2.75 -3.88
CA THR A 263 -9.88 -3.92 -3.79
C THR A 263 -9.72 -4.63 -2.45
N HIS A 264 -8.49 -4.75 -1.93
CA HIS A 264 -8.20 -5.33 -0.62
C HIS A 264 -8.89 -4.60 0.54
N ASN A 265 -9.22 -3.32 0.38
CA ASN A 265 -9.79 -2.48 1.42
C ASN A 265 -11.30 -2.29 1.30
N ILE A 266 -11.99 -2.88 0.31
CA ILE A 266 -13.44 -2.68 0.11
C ILE A 266 -14.26 -3.17 1.30
N ALA A 267 -14.01 -4.38 1.80
CA ALA A 267 -14.70 -4.89 3.00
C ALA A 267 -14.39 -4.04 4.25
N PRO A 268 -13.11 -3.81 4.62
CA PRO A 268 -12.77 -2.92 5.73
C PRO A 268 -13.36 -1.52 5.63
N MET A 269 -13.42 -0.94 4.43
CA MET A 269 -14.01 0.38 4.22
C MET A 269 -15.50 0.39 4.50
N ASN A 270 -16.24 -0.62 4.03
CA ASN A 270 -17.65 -0.79 4.36
C ASN A 270 -17.86 -0.95 5.87
N MET A 271 -17.00 -1.71 6.54
CA MET A 271 -17.04 -1.85 8.01
C MET A 271 -16.79 -0.50 8.70
N SER A 272 -15.76 0.24 8.30
CA SER A 272 -15.44 1.56 8.85
C SER A 272 -16.56 2.58 8.64
N VAL A 273 -17.20 2.57 7.46
CA VAL A 273 -18.39 3.41 7.17
C VAL A 273 -19.55 3.01 8.07
N LYS A 274 -19.85 1.71 8.19
CA LYS A 274 -20.94 1.21 9.05
C LYS A 274 -20.72 1.60 10.51
N GLN A 275 -19.49 1.45 11.01
CA GLN A 275 -19.12 1.84 12.36
C GLN A 275 -19.29 3.35 12.57
N ALA A 276 -18.76 4.18 11.66
CA ALA A 276 -18.83 5.63 11.77
C ALA A 276 -20.27 6.14 11.70
N ALA A 277 -21.08 5.61 10.78
CA ALA A 277 -22.49 5.95 10.64
C ALA A 277 -23.28 5.55 11.88
N THR A 278 -23.09 4.33 12.40
CA THR A 278 -23.78 3.84 13.62
C THR A 278 -23.41 4.67 14.85
N MET A 279 -22.16 5.13 14.92
CA MET A 279 -21.69 5.98 16.01
C MET A 279 -22.30 7.39 15.94
N LEU A 280 -22.36 8.00 14.77
CA LEU A 280 -22.71 9.41 14.60
C LEU A 280 -24.20 9.66 14.37
N ILE A 281 -24.87 8.82 13.57
CA ILE A 281 -26.29 8.98 13.22
C ILE A 281 -27.13 8.32 14.31
N LYS A 282 -27.89 9.12 15.06
CA LYS A 282 -28.83 8.66 16.09
C LYS A 282 -30.25 9.07 15.69
N ASP A 283 -31.19 8.15 15.87
CA ASP A 283 -32.62 8.38 15.60
C ASP A 283 -32.90 8.94 14.19
N GLY A 284 -32.12 8.53 13.19
CA GLY A 284 -32.23 8.99 11.81
C GLY A 284 -31.84 10.45 11.57
N THR A 285 -31.26 11.14 12.56
CA THR A 285 -30.87 12.55 12.44
C THR A 285 -29.46 12.67 11.85
N TYR A 286 -29.33 13.39 10.74
CA TYR A 286 -28.05 13.68 10.10
C TYR A 286 -28.06 15.05 9.40
N ASP A 287 -26.86 15.61 9.22
CA ASP A 287 -26.61 16.81 8.42
C ASP A 287 -25.37 16.62 7.53
N GLN A 288 -25.06 17.61 6.68
CA GLN A 288 -23.90 17.55 5.77
C GLN A 288 -22.56 17.44 6.51
N GLY A 289 -22.42 18.09 7.67
CA GLY A 289 -21.20 18.02 8.46
C GLY A 289 -20.96 16.62 9.04
N LEU A 290 -22.04 15.95 9.45
CA LEU A 290 -22.03 14.58 9.95
C LEU A 290 -21.74 13.59 8.82
N LEU A 291 -22.40 13.71 7.67
CA LEU A 291 -22.14 12.86 6.51
C LEU A 291 -20.68 12.98 6.06
N ASN A 292 -20.13 14.19 6.04
CA ASN A 292 -18.71 14.40 5.75
C ASN A 292 -17.78 13.69 6.75
N LYS A 293 -18.15 13.57 8.04
CA LYS A 293 -17.39 12.77 9.01
C LYS A 293 -17.45 11.28 8.71
N VAL A 294 -18.59 10.77 8.24
CA VAL A 294 -18.69 9.38 7.76
C VAL A 294 -17.77 9.17 6.55
N GLU A 295 -17.73 10.12 5.61
CA GLU A 295 -16.83 10.07 4.46
C GLU A 295 -15.34 10.13 4.85
N MET A 296 -14.97 10.75 5.99
CA MET A 296 -13.58 10.72 6.47
C MET A 296 -13.08 9.28 6.70
N ALA A 297 -13.95 8.36 7.13
CA ALA A 297 -13.59 6.95 7.29
C ALA A 297 -13.26 6.28 5.95
N VAL A 298 -13.87 6.74 4.85
CA VAL A 298 -13.56 6.30 3.47
C VAL A 298 -12.23 6.90 3.01
N ARG A 299 -12.07 8.22 3.13
CA ARG A 299 -10.88 8.96 2.66
C ARG A 299 -9.58 8.52 3.34
N ALA A 300 -9.68 7.98 4.55
CA ALA A 300 -8.53 7.41 5.28
C ALA A 300 -7.78 6.34 4.45
N TYR A 301 -8.52 5.49 3.75
CA TYR A 301 -7.96 4.41 2.93
C TYR A 301 -7.35 4.91 1.61
N ASP A 302 -7.62 6.16 1.21
CA ASP A 302 -7.30 6.71 -0.12
C ASP A 302 -7.81 5.79 -1.25
N PRO A 303 -9.12 5.50 -1.33
CA PRO A 303 -9.67 4.59 -2.35
C PRO A 303 -9.40 5.01 -3.79
#